data_AF-A0A776LU31-F1
#
_entry.id   AF-A0A776LU31-F1
#
_cell.length_a   1.000
_cell.length_b   1.000
_cell.length_c   1.000
_cell.angle_alpha   90.00
_cell.angle_beta   90.00
_cell.angle_gamma   90.00
#
_symmetry.space_group_name_H-M   'P 1'
#
loop_
_entity.id
_entity.type
_entity.pdbx_description
1 polymer ?
#
loop_
_entity_poly.entity_id
_entity_poly.type
_entity_poly.pdbx_seq_one_letter_code
_entity_poly.pdbx_strand_id
1 'polypeptide(L)'
;MLRHRGGETRVLRPGYVKPKHEFNYQQAVERLPGEDPAQLNDPAYRRLRIITDNLKQEEHAIVQVEEMQAVNAVLYGKYTMEGDQFEKIEVDFGRSTKNNITQGSGKEWSKQDRDTFDPTHDLDLYCDQASGLVNIAIMDGTVWRLLNGFKLFREKLDTRRGSNSQLETAVKDLGAVVSFKGYYGDLAIVVAKTSYVAEDGTEKRYLPEGSLVLGNTAAEGIRC
;
A
#
# COMPACT_ATOMS: atom_id res chain seq x y z
N MET A 1 13.79 11.47 18.62
CA MET A 1 12.54 11.47 19.41
C MET A 1 12.82 10.92 20.80
N LEU A 2 12.30 11.58 21.84
CA LEU A 2 12.59 11.28 23.24
C LEU A 2 11.74 10.11 23.76
N ARG A 3 12.13 8.86 23.45
CA ARG A 3 11.45 7.61 23.86
C ARG A 3 11.17 7.46 25.36
N HIS A 4 11.91 8.16 26.23
CA HIS A 4 11.74 8.11 27.69
C HIS A 4 10.40 8.68 28.22
N ARG A 5 9.60 9.38 27.38
CA ARG A 5 8.25 9.90 27.75
C ARG A 5 7.11 9.04 27.20
N GLY A 6 7.40 7.98 26.45
CA GLY A 6 6.39 7.07 25.92
C GLY A 6 5.90 6.09 26.99
N GLY A 7 4.59 5.81 27.00
CA GLY A 7 3.96 4.78 27.83
C GLY A 7 3.10 3.86 26.97
N GLU A 8 2.91 2.61 27.40
CA GLU A 8 1.99 1.68 26.71
C GLU A 8 0.55 2.14 26.98
N THR A 9 -0.20 2.42 25.91
CA THR A 9 -1.62 2.76 25.99
C THR A 9 -2.42 1.88 25.03
N ARG A 10 -3.60 1.46 25.49
CA ARG A 10 -4.58 0.71 24.67
C ARG A 10 -5.67 1.63 24.08
N VAL A 11 -5.63 2.92 24.44
CA VAL A 11 -6.56 3.94 23.94
C VAL A 11 -5.76 4.96 23.16
N LEU A 12 -6.07 5.09 21.88
CA LEU A 12 -5.48 6.06 20.97
C LEU A 12 -6.54 7.10 20.59
N ARG A 13 -6.15 8.39 20.57
CA ARG A 13 -6.95 9.42 19.90
C ARG A 13 -6.49 9.49 18.45
N PRO A 14 -7.37 9.29 17.46
CA PRO A 14 -6.97 9.32 16.06
C PRO A 14 -6.61 10.73 15.61
N GLY A 15 -5.82 10.81 14.54
CA GLY A 15 -5.46 12.08 13.93
C GLY A 15 -6.67 12.75 13.30
N TYR A 16 -6.84 14.05 13.55
CA TYR A 16 -7.91 14.84 12.96
C TYR A 16 -7.47 15.40 11.59
N VAL A 17 -8.09 14.92 10.51
CA VAL A 17 -7.83 15.38 9.14
C VAL A 17 -9.09 16.08 8.61
N LYS A 18 -8.97 17.34 8.19
CA LYS A 18 -10.08 18.14 7.67
C LYS A 18 -9.63 18.95 6.43
N PRO A 19 -9.54 18.32 5.26
CA PRO A 19 -9.27 19.04 4.03
C PRO A 19 -10.42 20.00 3.73
N LYS A 20 -10.10 21.12 3.09
CA LYS A 20 -11.09 22.14 2.71
C LYS A 20 -10.71 22.74 1.36
N HIS A 21 -11.71 22.97 0.52
CA HIS A 21 -11.53 23.69 -0.73
C HIS A 21 -12.27 25.03 -0.73
N GLU A 22 -11.64 26.04 -1.34
CA GLU A 22 -12.34 27.28 -1.66
C GLU A 22 -13.34 27.02 -2.79
N PHE A 23 -14.55 27.56 -2.65
CA PHE A 23 -15.55 27.48 -3.69
C PHE A 23 -15.40 28.66 -4.67
N ASN A 24 -15.03 28.38 -5.92
CA ASN A 24 -14.90 29.38 -6.98
C ASN A 24 -15.79 29.05 -8.19
N TYR A 25 -16.71 29.93 -8.58
CA TYR A 25 -17.59 29.75 -9.75
C TYR A 25 -16.85 29.72 -11.09
N GLN A 26 -15.67 30.36 -11.17
CA GLN A 26 -14.85 30.46 -12.38
C GLN A 26 -13.97 29.23 -12.60
N GLN A 27 -13.93 28.28 -11.66
CA GLN A 27 -13.11 27.09 -11.82
C GLN A 27 -13.54 26.24 -13.02
N ALA A 28 -12.59 25.68 -13.75
CA ALA A 28 -12.91 24.72 -14.79
C ALA A 28 -13.56 23.48 -14.16
N VAL A 29 -14.65 22.98 -14.76
CA VAL A 29 -15.31 21.74 -14.34
C VAL A 29 -15.11 20.75 -15.47
N GLU A 30 -14.50 19.61 -15.18
CA GLU A 30 -14.37 18.52 -16.14
C GLU A 30 -15.73 17.84 -16.35
N ARG A 31 -16.07 17.59 -17.61
CA ARG A 31 -17.34 16.97 -17.97
C ARG A 31 -17.31 15.47 -17.67
N LEU A 32 -18.38 14.96 -17.05
CA LEU A 32 -18.52 13.53 -16.84
C LEU A 32 -18.87 12.83 -18.17
N PRO A 33 -18.46 11.56 -18.36
CA PRO A 33 -18.89 10.77 -19.50
C PRO A 33 -20.43 10.68 -19.55
N GLY A 34 -21.03 11.12 -20.66
CA GLY A 34 -22.48 11.12 -20.85
C GLY A 34 -23.24 12.31 -20.24
N GLU A 35 -22.54 13.28 -19.63
CA GLU A 35 -23.17 14.51 -19.10
C GLU A 35 -23.59 15.46 -20.23
N ASP A 36 -24.84 15.94 -20.16
CA ASP A 36 -25.36 16.94 -21.09
C ASP A 36 -24.62 18.29 -20.90
N PRO A 37 -23.90 18.79 -21.92
CA PRO A 37 -23.16 20.04 -21.79
C PRO A 37 -24.06 21.26 -21.52
N ALA A 38 -25.34 21.22 -21.90
CA ALA A 38 -26.25 22.34 -21.67
C ALA A 38 -26.57 22.53 -20.17
N GLN A 39 -26.53 21.46 -19.38
CA GLN A 39 -26.81 21.52 -17.93
C GLN A 39 -25.74 22.30 -17.17
N LEU A 40 -24.50 22.33 -17.66
CA LEU A 40 -23.41 23.10 -17.03
C LEU A 40 -23.56 24.62 -17.18
N ASN A 41 -24.46 25.08 -18.05
CA ASN A 41 -24.82 26.50 -18.14
C ASN A 41 -25.76 26.94 -17.01
N ASP A 42 -26.48 26.01 -16.38
CA ASP A 42 -27.30 26.31 -15.20
C ASP A 42 -26.39 26.55 -13.97
N PRO A 43 -26.39 27.75 -13.37
CA PRO A 43 -25.58 28.05 -12.20
C PRO A 43 -25.84 27.12 -11.01
N ALA A 44 -27.08 26.64 -10.84
CA ALA A 44 -27.43 25.76 -9.73
C ALA A 44 -26.81 24.37 -9.91
N TYR A 45 -26.93 23.78 -11.10
CA TYR A 45 -26.29 22.51 -11.45
C TYR A 45 -24.77 22.61 -11.37
N ARG A 46 -24.18 23.67 -11.94
CA ARG A 46 -22.73 23.90 -11.93
C ARG A 46 -22.18 24.02 -10.51
N ARG A 47 -22.89 24.70 -9.61
CA ARG A 47 -22.54 24.76 -8.18
C ARG A 47 -22.50 23.37 -7.53
N LEU A 48 -23.51 22.55 -7.79
CA LEU A 48 -23.57 21.18 -7.25
C LEU A 48 -22.42 20.31 -7.79
N ARG A 49 -22.08 20.44 -9.08
CA ARG A 49 -20.94 19.71 -9.68
C ARG A 49 -19.63 20.06 -8.99
N ILE A 50 -19.35 21.35 -8.83
CA ILE A 50 -18.15 21.83 -8.11
C ILE A 50 -18.08 21.29 -6.68
N ILE A 51 -19.17 21.40 -5.92
CA ILE A 51 -19.20 20.92 -4.53
C ILE A 51 -18.94 19.41 -4.48
N THR A 52 -19.56 18.65 -5.39
CA THR A 52 -19.39 17.20 -5.45
C THR A 52 -17.95 16.82 -5.80
N ASP A 53 -17.33 17.53 -6.74
CA ASP A 53 -15.96 17.25 -7.16
C ASP A 53 -14.96 17.62 -6.05
N ASN A 54 -15.17 18.71 -5.32
CA ASN A 54 -14.40 19.05 -4.12
C ASN A 54 -14.55 17.99 -3.02
N LEU A 55 -15.77 17.53 -2.73
CA LEU A 55 -16.00 16.48 -1.74
C LEU A 55 -15.30 15.17 -2.10
N LYS A 56 -15.27 14.81 -3.38
CA LYS A 56 -14.51 13.64 -3.85
C LYS A 56 -13.01 13.80 -3.62
N GLN A 57 -12.44 14.97 -3.93
CA GLN A 57 -11.03 15.26 -3.69
C GLN A 57 -10.69 15.22 -2.20
N GLU A 58 -11.57 15.77 -1.36
CA GLU A 58 -11.46 15.74 0.10
C GLU A 58 -11.47 14.31 0.64
N GLU A 59 -12.39 13.46 0.17
CA GLU A 59 -12.44 12.03 0.52
C GLU A 59 -11.16 11.31 0.08
N HIS A 60 -10.69 11.53 -1.15
CA HIS A 60 -9.46 10.94 -1.65
C HIS A 60 -8.23 11.34 -0.81
N ALA A 61 -8.16 12.60 -0.37
CA ALA A 61 -7.08 13.05 0.50
C ALA A 61 -7.10 12.33 1.86
N ILE A 62 -8.28 12.11 2.44
CA ILE A 62 -8.43 11.36 3.70
C ILE A 62 -7.98 9.91 3.50
N VAL A 63 -8.48 9.23 2.47
CA VAL A 63 -8.10 7.85 2.16
C VAL A 63 -6.58 7.73 1.92
N GLN A 64 -5.96 8.73 1.30
CA GLN A 64 -4.50 8.74 1.07
C GLN A 64 -3.72 8.79 2.39
N VAL A 65 -4.18 9.59 3.37
CA VAL A 65 -3.55 9.64 4.70
C VAL A 65 -3.71 8.31 5.42
N GLU A 66 -4.90 7.72 5.40
CA GLU A 66 -5.17 6.43 6.04
C GLU A 66 -4.32 5.30 5.41
N GLU A 67 -4.26 5.24 4.08
CA GLU A 67 -3.44 4.27 3.37
C GLU A 67 -1.95 4.44 3.70
N MET A 68 -1.47 5.68 3.81
CA MET A 68 -0.09 5.96 4.22
C MET A 68 0.19 5.44 5.64
N GLN A 69 -0.76 5.59 6.57
CA GLN A 69 -0.62 5.08 7.93
C GLN A 69 -0.62 3.55 7.94
N ALA A 70 -1.51 2.90 7.18
CA ALA A 70 -1.57 1.46 7.05
C ALA A 70 -0.27 0.90 6.45
N VAL A 71 0.23 1.49 5.37
CA VAL A 71 1.49 1.11 4.73
C VAL A 71 2.67 1.27 5.69
N ASN A 72 2.75 2.38 6.43
CA ASN A 72 3.82 2.57 7.42
C ASN A 72 3.74 1.57 8.58
N ALA A 73 2.54 1.26 9.06
CA ALA A 73 2.32 0.21 10.05
C ALA A 73 2.83 -1.15 9.56
N VAL A 74 2.55 -1.49 8.30
CA VAL A 74 2.99 -2.74 7.66
C VAL A 74 4.49 -2.73 7.33
N LEU A 75 5.09 -1.61 6.95
CA LEU A 75 6.51 -1.57 6.59
C LEU A 75 7.44 -1.43 7.78
N TYR A 76 7.03 -0.67 8.79
CA TYR A 76 7.90 -0.27 9.90
C TYR A 76 7.40 -0.76 11.26
N GLY A 77 6.19 -1.32 11.35
CA GLY A 77 5.56 -1.69 12.62
C GLY A 77 5.06 -0.48 13.41
N LYS A 78 5.09 0.70 12.81
CA LYS A 78 4.76 1.97 13.43
C LYS A 78 4.41 3.00 12.39
N TYR A 79 3.66 4.01 12.78
CA TYR A 79 3.40 5.19 11.97
C TYR A 79 3.43 6.42 12.85
N THR A 80 3.50 7.59 12.20
CA THR A 80 3.47 8.86 12.91
C THR A 80 2.23 9.63 12.48
N MET A 81 1.50 10.14 13.46
CA MET A 81 0.37 11.03 13.24
C MET A 81 0.80 12.47 13.53
N GLU A 82 0.39 13.38 12.66
CA GLU A 82 0.54 14.81 12.84
C GLU A 82 -0.76 15.51 12.43
N GLY A 83 -1.08 16.62 13.07
CA GLY A 83 -2.23 17.44 12.73
C GLY A 83 -2.24 18.74 13.53
N ASP A 84 -2.92 19.76 13.03
CA ASP A 84 -2.90 21.10 13.64
C ASP A 84 -3.38 21.13 15.10
N GLN A 85 -4.15 20.13 15.52
CA GLN A 85 -4.75 20.05 16.85
C GLN A 85 -3.96 19.20 17.86
N PHE A 86 -2.85 18.55 17.45
CA PHE A 86 -2.04 17.74 18.36
C PHE A 86 -0.57 17.64 17.91
N GLU A 87 0.35 17.55 18.87
CA GLU A 87 1.76 17.35 18.57
C GLU A 87 2.00 16.02 17.84
N LYS A 88 3.11 15.93 17.09
CA LYS A 88 3.51 14.72 16.36
C LYS A 88 3.63 13.51 17.30
N ILE A 89 2.79 12.49 17.12
CA ILE A 89 2.74 11.27 17.94
C ILE A 89 3.21 10.07 17.11
N GLU A 90 4.18 9.32 17.63
CA GLU A 90 4.57 8.01 17.09
C GLU A 90 3.70 6.92 17.72
N VAL A 91 2.99 6.15 16.88
CA VAL A 91 2.24 4.95 17.28
C VAL A 91 3.07 3.74 16.88
N ASP A 92 3.58 3.02 17.88
CA ASP A 92 4.38 1.81 17.71
C ASP A 92 3.55 0.59 18.12
N PHE A 93 3.36 -0.36 17.20
CA PHE A 93 2.61 -1.59 17.45
C PHE A 93 3.45 -2.69 18.11
N GLY A 94 4.72 -2.40 18.45
CA GLY A 94 5.60 -3.34 19.12
C GLY A 94 6.03 -4.51 18.23
N ARG A 95 6.03 -4.31 16.89
CA ARG A 95 6.48 -5.35 15.97
C ARG A 95 7.96 -5.66 16.19
N SER A 96 8.29 -6.95 16.25
CA SER A 96 9.66 -7.42 16.39
C SER A 96 10.57 -6.83 15.30
N THR A 97 11.73 -6.33 15.71
CA THR A 97 12.74 -5.77 14.78
C THR A 97 13.32 -6.83 13.85
N LYS A 98 13.21 -8.12 14.19
CA LYS A 98 13.66 -9.24 13.34
C LYS A 98 12.83 -9.39 12.07
N ASN A 99 11.62 -8.83 12.04
CA ASN A 99 10.74 -8.86 10.87
C ASN A 99 11.13 -7.81 9.81
N ASN A 100 12.09 -6.92 10.12
CA ASN A 100 12.67 -5.99 9.14
C ASN A 100 13.98 -6.58 8.61
N ILE A 101 13.87 -7.32 7.51
CA ILE A 101 15.00 -8.06 6.94
C ILE A 101 15.64 -7.24 5.82
N THR A 102 16.95 -7.03 5.90
CA THR A 102 17.76 -6.50 4.79
C THR A 102 18.65 -7.62 4.28
N GLN A 103 18.69 -7.82 2.96
CA GLN A 103 19.56 -8.84 2.38
C GLN A 103 21.01 -8.53 2.72
N GLY A 104 21.70 -9.50 3.31
CA GLY A 104 23.09 -9.35 3.73
C GLY A 104 24.05 -9.27 2.54
N SER A 105 25.22 -8.67 2.76
CA SER A 105 26.28 -8.56 1.75
C SER A 105 26.71 -9.95 1.24
N GLY A 106 26.72 -10.12 -0.08
CA GLY A 106 27.03 -11.36 -0.78
C GLY A 106 25.83 -12.31 -0.92
N LYS A 107 24.74 -12.08 -0.18
CA LYS A 107 23.50 -12.86 -0.23
C LYS A 107 22.37 -12.12 -0.96
N GLU A 108 22.64 -10.92 -1.48
CA GLU A 108 21.63 -10.16 -2.21
C GLU A 108 21.25 -10.91 -3.48
N TRP A 109 19.95 -11.01 -3.76
CA TRP A 109 19.43 -11.64 -4.97
C TRP A 109 19.93 -10.95 -6.25
N SER A 110 20.38 -9.70 -6.18
CA SER A 110 21.01 -8.99 -7.29
C SER A 110 22.36 -9.58 -7.71
N LYS A 111 23.09 -10.21 -6.78
CA LYS A 111 24.43 -10.79 -7.00
C LYS A 111 24.42 -12.31 -7.22
N GLN A 112 23.27 -12.96 -7.04
CA GLN A 112 23.15 -14.40 -7.24
C GLN A 112 23.03 -14.75 -8.73
N ASP A 113 23.51 -15.94 -9.08
CA ASP A 113 23.40 -16.52 -10.41
C ASP A 113 21.93 -16.85 -10.76
N ARG A 114 21.45 -16.39 -11.91
CA ARG A 114 20.05 -16.53 -12.31
C ARG A 114 19.63 -17.96 -12.67
N ASP A 115 20.59 -18.80 -13.06
CA ASP A 115 20.33 -20.14 -13.56
C ASP A 115 20.44 -21.21 -12.47
N THR A 116 21.23 -20.95 -11.42
CA THR A 116 21.54 -21.96 -10.38
C THR A 116 21.05 -21.59 -8.99
N PHE A 117 20.84 -20.31 -8.68
CA PHE A 117 20.36 -19.90 -7.37
C PHE A 117 18.85 -20.11 -7.24
N ASP A 118 18.44 -20.64 -6.09
CA ASP A 118 17.05 -20.84 -5.73
C ASP A 118 16.60 -19.83 -4.66
N PRO A 119 15.88 -18.76 -5.03
CA PRO A 119 15.43 -17.74 -4.08
C PRO A 119 14.27 -18.21 -3.20
N THR A 120 13.69 -19.38 -3.47
CA THR A 120 12.54 -19.87 -2.68
C THR A 120 12.93 -20.24 -1.25
N HIS A 121 14.16 -20.71 -1.04
CA HIS A 121 14.69 -20.96 0.29
C HIS A 121 14.75 -19.70 1.15
N ASP A 122 15.12 -18.57 0.55
CA ASP A 122 15.13 -17.28 1.25
C ASP A 122 13.70 -16.83 1.59
N LEU A 123 12.73 -17.03 0.68
CA LEU A 123 11.32 -16.74 0.95
C LEU A 123 10.81 -17.54 2.16
N ASP A 124 11.11 -18.85 2.21
CA ASP A 124 10.72 -19.71 3.33
C ASP A 124 11.36 -19.22 4.64
N LEU A 125 12.66 -18.88 4.63
CA LEU A 125 13.36 -18.33 5.79
C LEU A 125 12.80 -16.98 6.27
N TYR A 126 12.32 -16.14 5.35
CA TYR A 126 11.67 -14.88 5.71
C TYR A 126 10.27 -15.12 6.31
N CYS A 127 9.52 -16.08 5.78
CA CYS A 127 8.23 -16.51 6.34
C CYS A 127 8.39 -17.05 7.77
N ASP A 128 9.46 -17.77 8.07
CA ASP A 128 9.75 -18.30 9.41
C ASP A 128 9.96 -17.22 10.49
N GLN A 129 10.23 -15.96 10.10
CA GLN A 129 10.29 -14.84 11.05
C GLN A 129 8.91 -14.34 11.48
N ALA A 130 7.84 -14.71 10.76
CA ALA A 130 6.48 -14.36 11.14
C ALA A 130 6.00 -15.23 12.30
N SER A 131 5.21 -14.64 13.20
CA SER A 131 4.60 -15.37 14.33
C SER A 131 3.41 -16.25 13.92
N GLY A 132 2.98 -16.16 12.66
CA GLY A 132 1.83 -16.88 12.11
C GLY A 132 2.09 -17.27 10.66
N LEU A 133 1.15 -17.99 10.07
CA LEU A 133 1.25 -18.43 8.68
C LEU A 133 1.30 -17.23 7.74
N VAL A 134 2.11 -17.32 6.69
CA VAL A 134 2.19 -16.33 5.61
C VAL A 134 1.50 -16.91 4.39
N ASN A 135 0.57 -16.18 3.79
CA ASN A 135 -0.17 -16.61 2.59
C ASN A 135 -0.12 -15.60 1.44
N ILE A 136 0.49 -14.43 1.64
CA ILE A 136 0.66 -13.42 0.60
C ILE A 136 2.04 -12.77 0.65
N ALA A 137 2.62 -12.59 -0.54
CA ALA A 137 3.81 -11.80 -0.81
C ALA A 137 3.44 -10.61 -1.72
N ILE A 138 3.57 -9.39 -1.19
CA ILE A 138 3.36 -8.14 -1.92
C ILE A 138 4.72 -7.53 -2.21
N MET A 139 5.01 -7.24 -3.47
CA MET A 139 6.32 -6.72 -3.88
C MET A 139 6.20 -5.60 -4.90
N ASP A 140 7.23 -4.78 -5.00
CA ASP A 140 7.32 -3.79 -6.06
C ASP A 140 7.76 -4.45 -7.38
N GLY A 141 7.64 -3.69 -8.48
CA GLY A 141 7.96 -4.19 -9.82
C GLY A 141 9.42 -4.62 -10.02
N THR A 142 10.36 -4.05 -9.28
CA THR A 142 11.79 -4.36 -9.38
C THR A 142 12.15 -5.66 -8.67
N VAL A 143 11.59 -5.91 -7.48
CA VAL A 143 11.69 -7.20 -6.79
C VAL A 143 11.06 -8.30 -7.64
N TRP A 144 9.89 -8.04 -8.23
CA TRP A 144 9.27 -9.01 -9.15
C TRP A 144 10.17 -9.33 -10.34
N ARG A 145 10.73 -8.31 -11.00
CA ARG A 145 11.65 -8.49 -12.13
C ARG A 145 12.87 -9.33 -11.73
N LEU A 146 13.40 -9.10 -10.53
CA LEU A 146 14.54 -9.82 -9.98
C LEU A 146 14.20 -11.29 -9.70
N LEU A 147 13.10 -11.52 -8.99
CA LEU A 147 12.63 -12.84 -8.59
C LEU A 147 12.25 -13.70 -9.79
N ASN A 148 11.48 -13.14 -10.73
CA ASN A 148 11.10 -13.78 -11.98
C ASN A 148 12.30 -13.99 -12.94
N GLY A 149 13.43 -13.34 -12.68
CA GLY A 149 14.68 -13.56 -13.42
C GLY A 149 15.35 -14.89 -13.07
N PHE A 150 15.07 -15.48 -11.91
CA PHE A 150 15.65 -16.77 -11.52
C PHE A 150 14.93 -17.93 -12.21
N LYS A 151 15.70 -18.83 -12.81
CA LYS A 151 15.18 -20.01 -13.50
C LYS A 151 14.43 -20.94 -12.54
N LEU A 152 15.06 -21.29 -11.42
CA LEU A 152 14.47 -22.22 -10.43
C LEU A 152 13.20 -21.67 -9.78
N PHE A 153 13.09 -20.34 -9.63
CA PHE A 153 11.85 -19.72 -9.19
C PHE A 153 10.72 -19.90 -10.20
N ARG A 154 10.99 -19.65 -11.49
CA ARG A 154 9.97 -19.79 -12.56
C ARG A 154 9.48 -21.22 -12.71
N GLU A 155 10.33 -22.21 -12.47
CA GLU A 155 9.95 -23.64 -12.48
C GLU A 155 8.98 -23.99 -11.34
N LYS A 156 9.07 -23.27 -10.21
CA LYS A 156 8.22 -23.48 -9.02
C LYS A 156 6.98 -22.59 -8.99
N LEU A 157 6.93 -21.53 -9.80
CA LEU A 157 5.81 -20.59 -9.85
C LEU A 157 4.62 -21.20 -10.60
N ASP A 158 3.48 -21.34 -9.92
CA ASP A 158 2.23 -21.70 -10.55
C ASP A 158 1.48 -20.45 -11.03
N THR A 159 1.42 -20.28 -12.34
CA THR A 159 0.71 -19.18 -13.00
C THR A 159 -0.74 -19.52 -13.37
N ARG A 160 -1.18 -20.76 -13.10
CA ARG A 160 -2.55 -21.19 -13.37
C ARG A 160 -3.49 -20.39 -12.48
N ARG A 161 -4.33 -19.59 -13.13
CA ARG A 161 -5.36 -18.80 -12.48
C ARG A 161 -6.56 -19.71 -12.18
N GLY A 162 -6.50 -20.39 -11.04
CA GLY A 162 -7.67 -21.05 -10.46
C GLY A 162 -8.48 -20.02 -9.69
N SER A 163 -9.78 -19.96 -9.95
CA SER A 163 -10.74 -19.05 -9.27
C SER A 163 -10.91 -19.42 -7.79
N ASN A 164 -9.86 -19.25 -6.99
CA ASN A 164 -9.87 -19.46 -5.55
C ASN A 164 -9.91 -18.09 -4.84
N SER A 165 -11.15 -17.66 -4.65
CA SER A 165 -11.75 -16.84 -3.59
C SER A 165 -10.85 -15.94 -2.71
N GLN A 166 -11.23 -14.65 -2.65
CA GLN A 166 -10.76 -13.55 -1.78
C GLN A 166 -9.67 -12.62 -2.35
N LEU A 167 -8.47 -13.11 -2.64
CA LEU A 167 -7.40 -12.24 -3.14
C LEU A 167 -7.66 -11.71 -4.56
N GLU A 168 -8.27 -12.52 -5.42
CA GLU A 168 -8.69 -12.06 -6.76
C GLU A 168 -9.76 -10.95 -6.68
N THR A 169 -10.63 -10.97 -5.67
CA THR A 169 -11.65 -9.94 -5.48
C THR A 169 -11.03 -8.62 -5.04
N ALA A 170 -10.07 -8.65 -4.09
CA ALA A 170 -9.37 -7.45 -3.64
C ALA A 170 -8.57 -6.78 -4.77
N VAL A 171 -8.00 -7.58 -5.69
CA VAL A 171 -7.25 -7.05 -6.84
C VAL A 171 -8.17 -6.65 -8.00
N LYS A 172 -9.42 -7.14 -8.06
CA LYS A 172 -10.35 -6.84 -9.17
C LYS A 172 -10.73 -5.36 -9.22
N ASP A 173 -10.95 -4.73 -8.07
CA ASP A 173 -11.23 -3.28 -7.98
C ASP A 173 -9.95 -2.42 -8.01
N LEU A 174 -8.79 -3.03 -7.73
CA LEU A 174 -7.46 -2.38 -7.78
C LEU A 174 -6.66 -2.72 -9.05
N GLY A 175 -7.29 -3.31 -10.08
CA GLY A 175 -6.61 -3.91 -11.23
C GLY A 175 -5.73 -2.97 -12.06
N ALA A 176 -5.88 -1.65 -11.88
CA ALA A 176 -5.00 -0.65 -12.47
C ALA A 176 -3.62 -0.55 -11.77
N VAL A 177 -3.54 -0.87 -10.48
CA VAL A 177 -2.36 -0.64 -9.62
C VAL A 177 -1.84 -1.90 -8.94
N VAL A 178 -2.60 -2.98 -8.88
CA VAL A 178 -2.17 -4.27 -8.30
C VAL A 178 -2.31 -5.39 -9.33
N SER A 179 -1.31 -6.27 -9.40
CA SER A 179 -1.26 -7.37 -10.36
C SER A 179 -0.90 -8.69 -9.66
N PHE A 180 -1.86 -9.61 -9.64
CA PHE A 180 -1.64 -10.99 -9.22
C PHE A 180 -0.79 -11.75 -10.26
N LYS A 181 0.24 -12.46 -9.80
CA LYS A 181 1.20 -13.17 -10.67
C LYS A 181 1.05 -14.70 -10.64
N GLY A 182 0.54 -15.25 -9.55
CA GLY A 182 0.46 -16.69 -9.37
C GLY A 182 0.74 -17.08 -7.92
N TYR A 183 0.98 -18.37 -7.72
CA TYR A 183 1.27 -18.96 -6.42
C TYR A 183 2.65 -19.61 -6.41
N TYR A 184 3.35 -19.53 -5.27
CA TYR A 184 4.47 -20.39 -4.93
C TYR A 184 4.02 -21.26 -3.74
N GLY A 185 3.71 -22.54 -3.97
CA GLY A 185 2.98 -23.33 -2.98
C GLY A 185 1.65 -22.66 -2.62
N ASP A 186 1.45 -22.36 -1.33
CA ASP A 186 0.27 -21.64 -0.83
C ASP A 186 0.47 -20.10 -0.73
N LEU A 187 1.65 -19.59 -1.14
CA LEU A 187 1.99 -18.18 -1.08
C LEU A 187 1.52 -17.45 -2.35
N ALA A 188 0.53 -16.56 -2.21
CA ALA A 188 0.08 -15.69 -3.29
C ALA A 188 1.12 -14.62 -3.63
N ILE A 189 1.50 -14.51 -4.91
CA ILE A 189 2.47 -13.51 -5.39
C ILE A 189 1.73 -12.33 -6.03
N VAL A 190 1.90 -11.15 -5.45
CA VAL A 190 1.23 -9.91 -5.86
C VAL A 190 2.24 -8.79 -6.10
N VAL A 191 2.10 -8.10 -7.22
CA VAL A 191 2.88 -6.90 -7.54
C VAL A 191 2.03 -5.67 -7.34
N ALA A 192 2.44 -4.79 -6.43
CA ALA A 192 1.78 -3.52 -6.17
C ALA A 192 2.55 -2.36 -6.81
N LYS A 193 1.80 -1.45 -7.43
CA LYS A 193 2.27 -0.19 -8.02
C LYS A 193 1.45 0.98 -7.47
N THR A 194 0.94 0.89 -6.26
CA THR A 194 0.17 1.97 -5.65
C THR A 194 1.05 3.20 -5.45
N SER A 195 0.50 4.38 -5.72
CA SER A 195 1.18 5.67 -5.60
C SER A 195 0.31 6.69 -4.89
N TYR A 196 0.95 7.72 -4.36
CA TYR A 196 0.35 8.85 -3.68
C TYR A 196 1.00 10.15 -4.16
N VAL A 197 0.28 11.25 -4.06
CA VAL A 197 0.82 12.59 -4.33
C VAL A 197 1.37 13.15 -3.03
N ALA A 198 2.68 13.38 -2.97
CA ALA A 198 3.31 14.00 -1.82
C ALA A 198 3.01 15.51 -1.75
N GLU A 199 3.30 16.14 -0.61
CA GLU A 199 3.05 17.58 -0.40
C GLU A 199 3.76 18.48 -1.43
N ASP A 200 4.88 18.02 -1.98
CA ASP A 200 5.63 18.68 -3.05
C ASP A 200 5.00 18.52 -4.45
N GLY A 201 3.84 17.87 -4.54
CA GLY A 201 3.13 17.58 -5.78
C GLY A 201 3.72 16.42 -6.60
N THR A 202 4.75 15.73 -6.10
CA THR A 202 5.37 14.61 -6.81
C THR A 202 4.66 13.30 -6.52
N GLU A 203 4.52 12.46 -7.55
CA GLU A 203 3.98 11.11 -7.39
C GLU A 203 5.07 10.20 -6.79
N LYS A 204 4.77 9.60 -5.63
CA LYS A 204 5.64 8.64 -4.93
C LYS A 204 4.94 7.31 -4.77
N ARG A 205 5.71 6.21 -4.68
CA ARG A 205 5.16 4.88 -4.43
C ARG A 205 4.95 4.67 -2.93
N TYR A 206 3.84 4.03 -2.57
CA TYR A 206 3.62 3.61 -1.18
C TYR A 206 4.63 2.55 -0.75
N LEU A 207 4.83 1.55 -1.60
CA LEU A 207 5.85 0.53 -1.39
C LEU A 207 7.19 1.02 -1.98
N PRO A 208 8.25 1.20 -1.17
CA PRO A 208 9.55 1.62 -1.67
C PRO A 208 10.14 0.60 -2.65
N GLU A 209 10.92 1.06 -3.62
CA GLU A 209 11.63 0.19 -4.56
C GLU A 209 12.56 -0.79 -3.82
N GLY A 210 12.57 -2.05 -4.24
CA GLY A 210 13.36 -3.10 -3.59
C GLY A 210 12.67 -3.75 -2.39
N SER A 211 11.38 -3.49 -2.16
CA SER A 211 10.65 -3.97 -0.99
C SER A 211 9.78 -5.19 -1.29
N LEU A 212 9.82 -6.14 -0.36
CA LEU A 212 8.97 -7.33 -0.30
C LEU A 212 8.29 -7.35 1.06
N VAL A 213 6.96 -7.47 1.07
CA VAL A 213 6.15 -7.63 2.26
C VAL A 213 5.55 -9.02 2.26
N LEU A 214 5.76 -9.75 3.34
CA LEU A 214 5.16 -11.06 3.59
C LEU A 214 4.13 -10.90 4.70
N GLY A 215 2.93 -11.43 4.48
CA GLY A 215 1.83 -11.30 5.44
C GLY A 215 0.77 -12.39 5.31
N ASN A 216 -0.29 -12.19 6.07
CA ASN A 216 -1.48 -13.04 6.03
C ASN A 216 -2.73 -12.19 5.75
N THR A 217 -3.55 -12.60 4.80
CA THR A 217 -4.81 -11.90 4.46
C THR A 217 -5.86 -11.95 5.58
N ALA A 218 -5.75 -12.90 6.51
CA ALA A 218 -6.61 -12.99 7.68
C ALA A 218 -6.12 -12.11 8.86
N ALA A 219 -4.95 -11.45 8.72
CA ALA A 219 -4.49 -10.48 9.70
C ALA A 219 -5.26 -9.16 9.51
N GLU A 220 -6.43 -9.09 10.11
CA GLU A 220 -7.28 -7.88 10.07
C GLU A 220 -6.85 -6.87 11.13
N GLY A 221 -6.56 -5.64 10.68
CA GLY A 221 -6.32 -4.50 11.57
C GLY A 221 -7.62 -3.79 11.95
N ILE A 222 -7.57 -2.97 13.00
CA ILE A 222 -8.67 -2.07 13.36
C ILE A 222 -8.39 -0.71 12.72
N ARG A 223 -9.34 -0.21 11.92
CA ARG A 223 -9.31 1.17 11.39
C ARG A 223 -9.53 2.12 12.56
N CYS A 224 -8.57 3.01 12.82
CA CYS A 224 -8.62 3.96 13.94
C CYS A 224 -8.71 5.39 13.43
#